data_AF-A0A2T0Z5P5-F1
#
_entry.id   AF-A0A2T0Z5P5-F1
#
_cell.length_a   1.000
_cell.length_b   1.000
_cell.length_c   1.000
_cell.angle_alpha   90.00
_cell.angle_beta   90.00
_cell.angle_gamma   90.00
#
_symmetry.space_group_name_H-M   'P 1'
#
loop_
_entity.id
_entity.type
_entity.pdbx_description
1 polymer ?
#
loop_
_entity_poly.entity_id
_entity_poly.type
_entity_poly.pdbx_seq_one_letter_code
_entity_poly.pdbx_strand_id
1 'polypeptide(L)'
;MRTQHLTVTDKVARLCEPPVAFNEITEHQGRAVLRDAEVSARRAGAHHLVLRAFPADRDLLHEHGFTRSGSSDDEGNELIEMSKPLPVLRDATDDDSHALIELITGCFDEYEGCVMDVDGEEPWLRKPATSYAGLGGHLWVYSLGGPLGEVVACGALKPSTAGRDELKSMYVSKKIRRRRLAQDLNQMIENAARERGNTMVHLWSDTRFLSAHKLYAELGYRRLPEVRELHDKSNTSEIHFEKHL
;
A
#
# COMPACT_ATOMS: atom_id res chain seq x y z
N MET A 1 7.58 0.56 24.02
CA MET A 1 8.38 1.06 22.87
C MET A 1 8.40 2.57 22.96
N ARG A 2 9.58 3.20 23.00
CA ARG A 2 9.68 4.66 22.90
C ARG A 2 9.17 5.08 21.52
N THR A 3 8.16 5.96 21.49
CA THR A 3 7.68 6.57 20.25
C THR A 3 8.82 7.36 19.65
N GLN A 4 9.35 6.91 18.50
CA GLN A 4 10.39 7.67 17.82
C GLN A 4 9.81 8.99 17.31
N HIS A 5 10.45 10.11 17.65
CA HIS A 5 10.03 11.42 17.18
C HIS A 5 10.40 11.59 15.70
N LEU A 6 9.38 11.63 14.84
CA LEU A 6 9.48 11.99 13.43
C LEU A 6 9.10 13.46 13.26
N THR A 7 9.90 14.21 12.52
CA THR A 7 9.55 15.55 12.04
C THR A 7 9.36 15.51 10.53
N VAL A 8 8.30 16.12 10.01
CA VAL A 8 8.04 16.17 8.56
C VAL A 8 8.13 17.62 8.08
N THR A 9 9.04 17.89 7.15
CA THR A 9 9.21 19.18 6.49
C THR A 9 9.41 18.93 5.00
N ASP A 10 8.72 19.68 4.13
CA ASP A 10 8.84 19.55 2.66
C ASP A 10 8.76 18.11 2.14
N LYS A 11 7.81 17.32 2.66
CA LYS A 11 7.61 15.90 2.31
C LYS A 11 8.79 14.98 2.67
N VAL A 12 9.70 15.43 3.52
CA VAL A 12 10.78 14.62 4.08
C VAL A 12 10.50 14.39 5.57
N ALA A 13 10.35 13.13 5.95
CA ALA A 13 10.31 12.73 7.35
C ALA A 13 11.74 12.48 7.84
N ARG A 14 12.13 13.11 8.96
CA ARG A 14 13.42 12.92 9.61
C ARG A 14 13.22 12.24 10.96
N LEU A 15 13.94 11.13 11.16
CA LEU A 15 14.03 10.48 12.45
C LEU A 15 15.01 11.28 13.33
N CYS A 16 14.54 11.81 14.46
CA CYS A 16 15.32 12.75 15.28
C CYS A 16 16.48 12.10 16.03
N GLU A 17 16.34 10.82 16.37
CA GLU A 17 17.38 10.03 17.01
C GLU A 17 17.78 8.90 16.05
N PRO A 18 19.07 8.51 16.00
CA PRO A 18 19.43 7.27 15.34
C PRO A 18 18.57 6.15 15.96
N PRO A 19 18.01 5.24 15.15
CA PRO A 19 17.37 4.06 15.72
C PRO A 19 18.44 3.41 16.60
N VAL A 20 18.11 3.16 17.88
CA VAL A 20 19.00 2.55 18.90
C VAL A 20 19.94 1.59 18.19
N ALA A 21 21.26 1.81 18.34
CA ALA A 21 22.29 1.17 17.52
C ALA A 21 21.88 -0.27 17.22
N PHE A 22 21.86 -0.70 15.96
CA PHE A 22 21.38 -2.03 15.60
C PHE A 22 22.15 -3.16 16.32
N ASN A 23 23.27 -2.83 16.98
CA ASN A 23 24.04 -3.69 17.88
C ASN A 23 23.44 -3.90 19.29
N GLU A 24 22.49 -3.07 19.73
CA GLU A 24 21.81 -3.15 21.05
C GLU A 24 20.42 -3.79 20.97
N ILE A 25 19.93 -4.04 19.75
CA ILE A 25 18.64 -4.68 19.48
C ILE A 25 18.84 -5.85 18.53
N THR A 26 17.99 -6.88 18.62
CA THR A 26 18.03 -7.94 17.61
C THR A 26 17.69 -7.38 16.23
N GLU A 27 18.22 -8.02 15.18
CA GLU A 27 17.90 -7.66 13.79
C GLU A 27 16.38 -7.59 13.55
N HIS A 28 15.61 -8.51 14.15
CA HIS A 28 14.15 -8.52 14.08
C HIS A 28 13.51 -7.25 14.67
N GLN A 29 13.99 -6.79 15.83
CA GLN A 29 13.52 -5.57 16.47
C GLN A 29 13.89 -4.33 15.64
N GLY A 30 15.10 -4.29 15.09
CA GLY A 30 15.54 -3.21 14.19
C GLY A 30 14.65 -3.11 12.94
N ARG A 31 14.34 -4.25 12.31
CA ARG A 31 13.42 -4.31 11.16
C ARG A 31 12.00 -3.83 11.50
N ALA A 32 11.52 -4.12 12.71
CA ALA A 32 10.20 -3.65 13.16
C ALA A 32 10.18 -2.13 13.33
N VAL A 33 11.21 -1.59 14.00
CA VAL A 33 11.37 -0.14 14.21
C VAL A 33 11.42 0.62 12.89
N LEU A 34 12.26 0.18 11.94
CA LEU A 34 12.34 0.82 10.61
C LEU A 34 10.98 0.78 9.88
N ARG A 35 10.28 -0.35 9.96
CA ARG A 35 8.96 -0.51 9.33
C ARG A 35 7.93 0.46 9.93
N ASP A 36 7.93 0.61 11.25
CA ASP A 36 7.00 1.50 11.94
C ASP A 36 7.32 2.98 11.64
N ALA A 37 8.60 3.33 11.51
CA ALA A 37 9.02 4.64 11.05
C ALA A 37 8.59 4.92 9.59
N GLU A 38 8.77 3.96 8.68
CA GLU A 38 8.30 4.05 7.28
C GLU A 38 6.78 4.25 7.20
N VAL A 39 6.01 3.48 7.97
CA VAL A 39 4.55 3.59 8.03
C VAL A 39 4.14 4.95 8.58
N SER A 40 4.75 5.40 9.68
CA SER A 40 4.43 6.68 10.31
C SER A 40 4.77 7.86 9.41
N ALA A 41 5.94 7.85 8.78
CA ALA A 41 6.36 8.86 7.82
C ALA A 41 5.43 8.94 6.61
N ARG A 42 5.05 7.80 6.03
CA ARG A 42 4.13 7.74 4.89
C ARG A 42 2.75 8.27 5.25
N ARG A 43 2.21 7.88 6.41
CA ARG A 43 0.91 8.38 6.91
C ARG A 43 0.93 9.87 7.24
N ALA A 44 2.09 10.42 7.58
CA ALA A 44 2.31 11.87 7.72
C ALA A 44 2.53 12.59 6.37
N GLY A 45 2.40 11.88 5.25
CA GLY A 45 2.51 12.46 3.91
C GLY A 45 3.95 12.69 3.43
N ALA A 46 4.95 12.04 4.04
CA ALA A 46 6.32 12.11 3.56
C ALA A 46 6.55 11.22 2.34
N HIS A 47 7.33 11.73 1.40
CA HIS A 47 7.81 11.03 0.21
C HIS A 47 9.18 10.39 0.45
N HIS A 48 9.92 10.84 1.46
CA HIS A 48 11.20 10.28 1.86
C HIS A 48 11.29 10.13 3.37
N LEU A 49 11.91 9.06 3.82
CA LEU A 49 12.37 8.90 5.20
C LEU A 49 13.88 9.09 5.24
N VAL A 50 14.34 9.97 6.12
CA VAL A 50 15.75 10.25 6.37
C VAL A 50 16.07 9.92 7.82
N LEU A 51 17.20 9.27 8.04
CA LEU A 51 17.73 8.96 9.36
C LEU A 51 19.24 9.16 9.40
N ARG A 52 19.77 9.37 10.60
CA ARG A 52 21.21 9.29 10.87
C ARG A 52 21.51 7.89 11.41
N ALA A 53 22.61 7.28 10.98
CA ALA A 53 23.01 5.94 11.37
C ALA A 53 24.53 5.84 11.55
N PHE A 54 24.99 4.85 12.31
CA PHE A 54 26.42 4.55 12.37
C PHE A 54 26.89 4.01 11.03
N PRO A 55 28.12 4.33 10.58
CA PRO A 55 28.68 3.76 9.34
C PRO A 55 28.64 2.24 9.27
N ALA A 56 28.73 1.55 10.41
CA ALA A 56 28.65 0.08 10.51
C ALA A 56 27.27 -0.49 10.09
N ASP A 57 26.20 0.29 10.21
CA ASP A 57 24.83 -0.14 9.88
C ASP A 57 24.48 0.13 8.40
N ARG A 58 25.40 0.72 7.63
CA ARG A 58 25.16 1.17 6.25
C ARG A 58 24.68 0.04 5.35
N ASP A 59 25.34 -1.11 5.39
CA ASP A 59 25.06 -2.21 4.46
C ASP A 59 23.71 -2.85 4.77
N LEU A 60 23.37 -3.01 6.06
CA LEU A 60 22.03 -3.41 6.51
C LEU A 60 20.96 -2.42 6.02
N LEU A 61 21.19 -1.12 6.18
CA LEU A 61 20.26 -0.10 5.72
C LEU A 61 20.11 -0.10 4.19
N HIS A 62 21.19 -0.37 3.44
CA HIS A 62 21.16 -0.55 2.00
C HIS A 62 20.29 -1.75 1.58
N GLU A 63 20.41 -2.89 2.24
CA GLU A 63 19.51 -4.04 2.02
C GLU A 63 18.04 -3.70 2.29
N HIS A 64 17.80 -2.72 3.17
CA HIS A 64 16.48 -2.19 3.48
C HIS A 64 16.00 -1.07 2.53
N GLY A 65 16.78 -0.75 1.50
CA GLY A 65 16.45 0.23 0.46
C GLY A 65 16.74 1.67 0.86
N PHE A 66 17.56 1.89 1.89
CA PHE A 66 18.13 3.21 2.13
C PHE A 66 19.37 3.43 1.25
N THR A 67 19.64 4.67 0.90
CA THR A 67 20.85 5.12 0.22
C THR A 67 21.44 6.31 0.96
N ARG A 68 22.76 6.50 0.87
CA ARG A 68 23.40 7.66 1.49
C ARG A 68 22.83 8.95 0.88
N SER A 69 22.42 9.88 1.74
CA SER A 69 22.02 11.24 1.37
C SER A 69 22.94 12.23 2.09
N GLY A 70 23.42 13.28 1.42
CA GLY A 70 24.36 14.25 1.98
C GLY A 70 25.74 14.28 1.31
N SER A 71 26.44 15.41 1.42
CA SER A 71 27.79 15.60 0.87
C SER A 71 28.85 14.82 1.65
N SER A 72 29.94 14.50 0.97
CA SER A 72 31.10 13.72 1.44
C SER A 72 31.88 14.35 2.60
N ASP A 73 31.58 15.59 2.98
CA ASP A 73 32.51 16.46 3.70
C ASP A 73 32.29 16.47 5.22
N ASP A 74 31.74 15.39 5.77
CA ASP A 74 31.69 15.14 7.21
C ASP A 74 32.90 14.28 7.63
N GLU A 75 34.12 14.71 7.27
CA GLU A 75 35.35 14.20 7.88
C GLU A 75 35.37 14.63 9.36
N GLY A 76 34.60 13.91 10.19
CA GLY A 76 34.49 14.15 11.64
C GLY A 76 33.15 13.78 12.28
N ASN A 77 32.12 13.40 11.52
CA ASN A 77 30.81 13.06 12.09
C ASN A 77 30.72 11.53 12.34
N GLU A 78 30.40 11.12 13.57
CA GLU A 78 30.25 9.69 13.94
C GLU A 78 29.06 8.99 13.24
N LEU A 79 28.13 9.76 12.64
CA LEU A 79 26.92 9.26 12.01
C LEU A 79 26.81 9.73 10.54
N ILE A 80 26.39 8.82 9.67
CA ILE A 80 26.05 9.07 8.27
C ILE A 80 24.55 9.31 8.10
N GLU A 81 24.16 10.16 7.15
CA GLU A 81 22.77 10.34 6.76
C GLU A 81 22.38 9.35 5.65
N MET A 82 21.24 8.70 5.85
CA MET A 82 20.66 7.70 4.96
C MET A 82 19.21 8.08 4.65
N SER A 83 18.80 7.94 3.40
CA SER A 83 17.45 8.26 2.92
C SER A 83 16.81 7.10 2.19
N LYS A 84 15.49 7.02 2.20
CA LYS A 84 14.72 6.02 1.46
C LYS A 84 13.46 6.67 0.87
N PRO A 85 13.18 6.47 -0.44
CA PRO A 85 11.91 6.88 -1.01
C PRO A 85 10.76 6.04 -0.42
N LEU A 86 9.67 6.71 -0.07
CA LEU A 86 8.43 6.11 0.41
C LEU A 86 7.37 6.14 -0.69
N PRO A 87 6.49 5.13 -0.77
CA PRO A 87 5.30 5.22 -1.61
C PRO A 87 4.39 6.36 -1.15
N VAL A 88 3.88 7.14 -2.10
CA VAL A 88 2.99 8.29 -1.90
C VAL A 88 1.57 7.91 -2.25
N LEU A 89 0.65 8.07 -1.30
CA LEU A 89 -0.78 7.87 -1.54
C LEU A 89 -1.36 9.08 -2.27
N ARG A 90 -2.13 8.84 -3.32
CA ARG A 90 -2.86 9.88 -4.06
C ARG A 90 -4.09 9.29 -4.74
N ASP A 91 -4.93 10.18 -5.24
CA ASP A 91 -6.00 9.81 -6.16
C ASP A 91 -5.42 9.27 -7.47
N ALA A 92 -6.10 8.28 -8.03
CA ALA A 92 -5.82 7.82 -9.38
C ALA A 92 -6.30 8.85 -10.41
N THR A 93 -5.61 8.88 -11.53
CA THR A 93 -5.91 9.67 -12.72
C THR A 93 -6.07 8.75 -13.91
N ASP A 94 -6.69 9.21 -14.99
CA ASP A 94 -6.81 8.38 -16.19
C ASP A 94 -5.45 8.06 -16.85
N ASP A 95 -4.43 8.86 -16.57
CA ASP A 95 -3.05 8.62 -17.03
C ASP A 95 -2.39 7.43 -16.31
N ASP A 96 -2.94 6.97 -15.18
CA ASP A 96 -2.49 5.76 -14.48
C ASP A 96 -2.89 4.46 -15.21
N SER A 97 -3.65 4.55 -16.30
CA SER A 97 -4.18 3.39 -17.05
C SER A 97 -3.12 2.31 -17.32
N HIS A 98 -1.99 2.69 -17.93
CA HIS A 98 -0.94 1.73 -18.28
C HIS A 98 -0.31 1.10 -17.05
N ALA A 99 0.03 1.91 -16.05
CA ALA A 99 0.69 1.44 -14.83
C ALA A 99 -0.24 0.55 -13.98
N LEU A 100 -1.54 0.80 -13.97
CA LEU A 100 -2.54 -0.06 -13.33
C LEU A 100 -2.71 -1.39 -14.06
N ILE A 101 -2.72 -1.39 -15.40
CA ILE A 101 -2.73 -2.63 -16.18
C ILE A 101 -1.51 -3.47 -15.83
N GLU A 102 -0.30 -2.89 -15.86
CA GLU A 102 0.94 -3.59 -15.49
C GLU A 102 0.91 -4.12 -14.05
N LEU A 103 0.46 -3.31 -13.09
CA LEU A 103 0.34 -3.71 -11.69
C LEU A 103 -0.58 -4.92 -11.51
N ILE A 104 -1.78 -4.89 -12.10
CA ILE A 104 -2.79 -5.92 -11.88
C ILE A 104 -2.46 -7.18 -12.68
N THR A 105 -1.98 -7.05 -13.92
CA THR A 105 -1.43 -8.19 -14.69
C THR A 105 -0.35 -8.90 -13.89
N GLY A 106 0.63 -8.17 -13.36
CA GLY A 106 1.68 -8.78 -12.55
C GLY A 106 1.20 -9.44 -11.25
N CYS A 107 0.01 -9.07 -10.74
CA CYS A 107 -0.63 -9.76 -9.63
C CYS A 107 -1.41 -11.01 -10.09
N PHE A 108 -2.06 -10.95 -11.24
CA PHE A 108 -2.78 -12.08 -11.84
C PHE A 108 -1.82 -13.19 -12.28
N ASP A 109 -0.66 -12.84 -12.84
CA ASP A 109 0.38 -13.78 -13.28
C ASP A 109 0.94 -14.67 -12.14
N GLU A 110 0.69 -14.31 -10.88
CA GLU A 110 1.05 -15.15 -9.72
C GLU A 110 0.11 -16.34 -9.51
N TYR A 111 -1.01 -16.40 -10.24
CA TYR A 111 -2.06 -17.40 -10.07
C TYR A 111 -2.39 -18.05 -11.41
N GLU A 112 -2.29 -19.38 -11.46
CA GLU A 112 -2.62 -20.15 -12.65
C GLU A 112 -4.07 -19.91 -13.10
N GLY A 113 -4.25 -19.69 -14.40
CA GLY A 113 -5.56 -19.49 -15.01
C GLY A 113 -6.18 -18.12 -14.79
N CYS A 114 -5.51 -17.17 -14.10
CA CYS A 114 -5.95 -15.78 -14.10
C CYS A 114 -5.58 -15.12 -15.43
N VAL A 115 -6.54 -14.44 -16.05
CA VAL A 115 -6.39 -13.77 -17.35
C VAL A 115 -6.69 -12.28 -17.17
N MET A 116 -5.77 -11.43 -17.62
CA MET A 116 -6.06 -10.00 -17.77
C MET A 116 -6.64 -9.76 -19.16
N ASP A 117 -7.94 -9.50 -19.24
CA ASP A 117 -8.61 -9.00 -20.43
C ASP A 117 -9.15 -7.58 -20.18
N VAL A 118 -8.33 -6.58 -20.53
CA VAL A 118 -8.68 -5.17 -20.32
C VAL A 118 -9.92 -4.78 -21.10
N ASP A 119 -10.07 -5.20 -22.35
CA ASP A 119 -11.16 -4.69 -23.19
C ASP A 119 -12.46 -5.48 -23.00
N GLY A 120 -12.37 -6.77 -22.67
CA GLY A 120 -13.54 -7.64 -22.45
C GLY A 120 -14.06 -7.70 -21.01
N GLU A 121 -13.20 -7.62 -20.00
CA GLU A 121 -13.57 -7.91 -18.60
C GLU A 121 -13.26 -6.74 -17.65
N GLU A 122 -12.17 -6.01 -17.89
CA GLU A 122 -11.73 -4.90 -17.02
C GLU A 122 -11.63 -3.53 -17.75
N PRO A 123 -12.65 -3.10 -18.53
CA PRO A 123 -12.56 -1.89 -19.38
C PRO A 123 -12.37 -0.59 -18.61
N TRP A 124 -12.69 -0.60 -17.31
CA TRP A 124 -12.43 0.53 -16.41
C TRP A 124 -10.95 0.91 -16.38
N LEU A 125 -10.03 -0.04 -16.64
CA LEU A 125 -8.59 0.21 -16.68
C LEU A 125 -8.17 1.18 -17.79
N ARG A 126 -8.99 1.40 -18.83
CA ARG A 126 -8.70 2.38 -19.89
C ARG A 126 -8.84 3.82 -19.43
N LYS A 127 -9.76 4.07 -18.49
CA LYS A 127 -10.06 5.39 -17.90
C LYS A 127 -10.41 5.21 -16.42
N PRO A 128 -9.43 4.85 -15.58
CA PRO A 128 -9.68 4.37 -14.21
C PRO A 128 -10.35 5.41 -13.31
N ALA A 129 -9.91 6.67 -13.36
CA ALA A 129 -10.48 7.73 -12.53
C ALA A 129 -11.90 8.06 -12.99
N THR A 130 -12.09 8.24 -14.30
CA THR A 130 -13.42 8.50 -14.89
C THR A 130 -14.39 7.36 -14.61
N SER A 131 -13.95 6.10 -14.73
CA SER A 131 -14.81 4.93 -14.51
C SER A 131 -15.28 4.83 -13.07
N TYR A 132 -14.37 4.98 -12.09
CA TYR A 132 -14.77 4.95 -10.68
C TYR A 132 -15.63 6.14 -10.28
N ALA A 133 -15.34 7.34 -10.80
CA ALA A 133 -16.20 8.51 -10.59
C ALA A 133 -17.63 8.28 -11.13
N GLY A 134 -17.76 7.66 -12.31
CA GLY A 134 -19.06 7.30 -12.89
C GLY A 134 -19.87 6.29 -12.05
N LEU A 135 -19.20 5.50 -11.21
CA LEU A 135 -19.83 4.59 -10.25
C LEU A 135 -20.19 5.28 -8.92
N GLY A 136 -19.90 6.57 -8.76
CA GLY A 136 -19.93 7.26 -7.45
C GLY A 136 -18.82 6.76 -6.51
N GLY A 137 -17.85 6.04 -7.04
CA GLY A 137 -16.71 5.48 -6.34
C GLY A 137 -15.48 6.39 -6.39
N HIS A 138 -14.39 5.86 -5.87
CA HIS A 138 -13.09 6.52 -5.81
C HIS A 138 -11.98 5.47 -5.90
N LEU A 139 -10.89 5.80 -6.57
CA LEU A 139 -9.72 4.92 -6.73
C LEU A 139 -8.48 5.66 -6.22
N TRP A 140 -7.74 5.01 -5.33
CA TRP A 140 -6.45 5.49 -4.84
C TRP A 140 -5.32 4.62 -5.35
N VAL A 141 -4.15 5.25 -5.51
CA VAL A 141 -2.90 4.56 -5.83
C VAL A 141 -1.77 4.97 -4.88
N TYR A 142 -0.85 4.04 -4.66
CA TYR A 142 0.47 4.36 -4.16
C TYR A 142 1.46 4.47 -5.32
N SER A 143 2.18 5.58 -5.39
CA SER A 143 3.25 5.83 -6.37
C SER A 143 4.62 5.87 -5.70
N LEU A 144 5.62 5.18 -6.25
CA LEU A 144 6.99 5.16 -5.73
C LEU A 144 7.89 6.10 -6.56
N GLY A 145 8.65 6.96 -5.89
CA GLY A 145 9.44 8.01 -6.55
C GLY A 145 8.73 9.37 -6.62
N GLY A 146 7.67 9.55 -5.82
CA GLY A 146 6.85 10.76 -5.79
C GLY A 146 5.51 10.59 -6.52
N PRO A 147 4.69 11.65 -6.59
CA PRO A 147 3.32 11.57 -7.12
C PRO A 147 3.23 11.09 -8.57
N LEU A 148 4.23 11.36 -9.40
CA LEU A 148 4.27 10.93 -10.81
C LEU A 148 5.15 9.68 -11.02
N GLY A 149 5.48 8.97 -9.93
CA GLY A 149 6.31 7.76 -9.95
C GLY A 149 5.55 6.48 -10.33
N GLU A 150 6.23 5.33 -10.25
CA GLU A 150 5.67 4.01 -10.57
C GLU A 150 4.48 3.70 -9.65
N VAL A 151 3.32 3.33 -10.22
CA VAL A 151 2.18 2.84 -9.44
C VAL A 151 2.50 1.45 -8.89
N VAL A 152 2.55 1.33 -7.58
CA VAL A 152 2.97 0.09 -6.89
C VAL A 152 1.86 -0.57 -6.07
N ALA A 153 0.75 0.13 -5.84
CA ALA A 153 -0.46 -0.44 -5.26
C ALA A 153 -1.68 0.39 -5.65
N CYS A 154 -2.86 -0.22 -5.62
CA CYS A 154 -4.14 0.45 -5.78
C CYS A 154 -5.21 -0.16 -4.87
N GLY A 155 -6.27 0.61 -4.63
CA GLY A 155 -7.46 0.17 -3.92
C GLY A 155 -8.61 1.14 -4.20
N ALA A 156 -9.81 0.62 -4.33
CA ALA A 156 -10.98 1.40 -4.72
C ALA A 156 -12.16 1.19 -3.77
N LEU A 157 -13.04 2.17 -3.77
CA LEU A 157 -14.32 2.14 -3.08
C LEU A 157 -15.44 2.47 -4.06
N LYS A 158 -16.57 1.78 -3.99
CA LYS A 158 -17.80 2.21 -4.69
C LYS A 158 -19.05 1.99 -3.86
N PRO A 159 -20.10 2.80 -4.05
CA PRO A 159 -21.42 2.54 -3.49
C PRO A 159 -21.92 1.13 -3.80
N SER A 160 -22.63 0.56 -2.83
CA SER A 160 -23.33 -0.72 -2.94
C SER A 160 -24.78 -0.52 -2.50
N THR A 161 -25.37 -1.48 -1.77
CA THR A 161 -26.69 -1.32 -1.16
C THR A 161 -26.67 -0.34 0.01
N ALA A 162 -27.85 0.16 0.41
CA ALA A 162 -27.98 1.15 1.48
C ALA A 162 -27.19 0.78 2.75
N GLY A 163 -26.42 1.75 3.26
CA GLY A 163 -25.63 1.63 4.49
C GLY A 163 -24.26 0.96 4.34
N ARG A 164 -23.84 0.57 3.11
CA ARG A 164 -22.52 -0.01 2.87
C ARG A 164 -21.91 0.40 1.54
N ASP A 165 -20.57 0.46 1.52
CA ASP A 165 -19.78 0.55 0.29
C ASP A 165 -19.03 -0.78 0.02
N GLU A 166 -18.65 -1.01 -1.23
CA GLU A 166 -17.82 -2.13 -1.67
C GLU A 166 -16.35 -1.70 -1.81
N LEU A 167 -15.44 -2.36 -1.10
CA LEU A 167 -14.01 -2.31 -1.37
C LEU A 167 -13.72 -3.17 -2.61
N LYS A 168 -13.08 -2.58 -3.62
CA LYS A 168 -12.78 -3.22 -4.91
C LYS A 168 -11.35 -2.93 -5.38
N SER A 169 -10.86 -3.73 -6.33
CA SER A 169 -9.59 -3.53 -7.04
C SER A 169 -8.39 -3.26 -6.12
N MET A 170 -8.23 -4.06 -5.06
CA MET A 170 -7.10 -3.91 -4.14
C MET A 170 -5.92 -4.81 -4.56
N TYR A 171 -4.85 -4.19 -5.06
CA TYR A 171 -3.65 -4.90 -5.53
C TYR A 171 -2.38 -4.21 -5.02
N VAL A 172 -1.35 -5.01 -4.71
CA VAL A 172 -0.02 -4.51 -4.30
C VAL A 172 1.04 -5.28 -5.06
N SER A 173 1.94 -4.55 -5.72
CA SER A 173 3.06 -5.10 -6.46
C SER A 173 3.94 -5.96 -5.56
N LYS A 174 4.26 -7.17 -6.03
CA LYS A 174 5.15 -8.12 -5.33
C LYS A 174 6.46 -7.48 -4.88
N LYS A 175 7.00 -6.52 -5.66
CA LYS A 175 8.24 -5.79 -5.39
C LYS A 175 8.22 -5.02 -4.06
N ILE A 176 7.04 -4.61 -3.57
CA ILE A 176 6.91 -3.72 -2.42
C ILE A 176 5.93 -4.21 -1.34
N ARG A 177 5.54 -5.49 -1.39
CA ARG A 177 4.70 -6.12 -0.36
C ARG A 177 5.37 -6.11 1.01
N ARG A 178 4.58 -6.42 2.04
CA ARG A 178 5.01 -6.44 3.46
C ARG A 178 5.43 -5.08 4.02
N ARG A 179 5.07 -3.99 3.34
CA ARG A 179 5.26 -2.59 3.80
C ARG A 179 3.98 -1.91 4.31
N ARG A 180 2.96 -2.71 4.62
CA ARG A 180 1.64 -2.27 5.12
C ARG A 180 0.77 -1.46 4.13
N LEU A 181 1.09 -1.45 2.84
CA LEU A 181 0.35 -0.65 1.84
C LEU A 181 -1.13 -1.07 1.71
N ALA A 182 -1.42 -2.37 1.69
CA ALA A 182 -2.80 -2.87 1.63
C ALA A 182 -3.59 -2.50 2.90
N GLN A 183 -2.94 -2.56 4.08
CA GLN A 183 -3.56 -2.09 5.32
C GLN A 183 -3.87 -0.59 5.28
N ASP A 184 -2.96 0.24 4.75
CA ASP A 184 -3.18 1.68 4.64
C ASP A 184 -4.31 2.00 3.64
N LEU A 185 -4.35 1.32 2.49
CA LEU A 185 -5.44 1.46 1.51
C LEU A 185 -6.79 1.05 2.10
N ASN A 186 -6.84 -0.10 2.78
CA ASN A 186 -8.06 -0.53 3.46
C ASN A 186 -8.52 0.48 4.51
N GLN A 187 -7.61 1.03 5.32
CA GLN A 187 -7.97 2.08 6.29
C GLN A 187 -8.53 3.34 5.62
N MET A 188 -7.91 3.78 4.51
CA MET A 188 -8.41 4.90 3.72
C MET A 188 -9.84 4.64 3.22
N ILE A 189 -10.08 3.44 2.70
CA ILE A 189 -11.39 2.99 2.22
C ILE A 189 -12.43 2.96 3.34
N GLU A 190 -12.10 2.40 4.49
CA GLU A 190 -12.99 2.38 5.65
C GLU A 190 -13.32 3.80 6.15
N ASN A 191 -12.36 4.72 6.12
CA ASN A 191 -12.59 6.10 6.49
C ASN A 191 -13.51 6.80 5.49
N ALA A 192 -13.28 6.65 4.18
CA ALA A 192 -14.12 7.20 3.14
C ALA A 192 -15.58 6.67 3.22
N ALA A 193 -15.76 5.41 3.58
CA ALA A 193 -17.09 4.85 3.84
C ALA A 193 -17.76 5.49 5.07
N ARG A 194 -17.03 5.69 6.18
CA ARG A 194 -17.56 6.42 7.35
C ARG A 194 -17.94 7.86 7.02
N GLU A 195 -17.13 8.55 6.21
CA GLU A 195 -17.40 9.92 5.75
C GLU A 195 -18.68 10.02 4.89
N ARG A 196 -19.02 8.95 4.17
CA ARG A 196 -20.29 8.81 3.44
C ARG A 196 -21.48 8.45 4.35
N GLY A 197 -21.27 8.28 5.65
CA GLY A 197 -22.29 7.86 6.62
C GLY A 197 -22.59 6.36 6.61
N ASN A 198 -21.76 5.55 5.94
CA ASN A 198 -21.92 4.10 5.94
C ASN A 198 -21.35 3.49 7.22
N THR A 199 -21.97 2.40 7.68
CA THR A 199 -21.59 1.67 8.90
C THR A 199 -20.97 0.31 8.60
N MET A 200 -20.81 -0.02 7.31
CA MET A 200 -20.28 -1.29 6.86
C MET A 200 -19.50 -1.12 5.56
N VAL A 201 -18.42 -1.88 5.41
CA VAL A 201 -17.75 -2.14 4.14
C VAL A 201 -17.83 -3.63 3.83
N HIS A 202 -18.02 -3.98 2.57
CA HIS A 202 -17.96 -5.37 2.11
C HIS A 202 -17.08 -5.51 0.87
N LEU A 203 -16.69 -6.73 0.54
CA LEU A 203 -15.90 -7.02 -0.67
C LEU A 203 -16.11 -8.46 -1.13
N TRP A 204 -15.80 -8.67 -2.40
CA TRP A 204 -15.67 -10.00 -2.99
C TRP A 204 -14.20 -10.22 -3.36
N SER A 205 -13.72 -11.44 -3.16
CA SER A 205 -12.34 -11.81 -3.44
C SER A 205 -12.29 -13.21 -4.03
N ASP A 206 -11.53 -13.38 -5.11
CA ASP A 206 -11.28 -14.67 -5.75
C ASP A 206 -10.79 -15.71 -4.71
N THR A 207 -11.35 -16.92 -4.77
CA THR A 207 -10.99 -18.07 -3.92
C THR A 207 -9.48 -18.38 -3.90
N ARG A 208 -8.76 -18.07 -4.99
CA ARG A 208 -7.31 -18.25 -5.14
C ARG A 208 -6.49 -17.28 -4.28
N PHE A 209 -7.02 -16.10 -3.93
CA PHE A 209 -6.26 -15.02 -3.26
C PHE A 209 -6.14 -15.20 -1.74
N LEU A 210 -5.55 -16.32 -1.31
CA LEU A 210 -5.41 -16.71 0.09
C LEU A 210 -4.65 -15.69 0.96
N SER A 211 -3.69 -14.96 0.38
CA SER A 211 -2.95 -13.89 1.07
C SER A 211 -3.85 -12.70 1.40
N ALA A 212 -4.75 -12.32 0.49
CA ALA A 212 -5.75 -11.28 0.70
C ALA A 212 -6.77 -11.71 1.76
N HIS A 213 -7.23 -12.98 1.73
CA HIS A 213 -8.15 -13.50 2.74
C HIS A 213 -7.57 -13.44 4.16
N LYS A 214 -6.29 -13.78 4.33
CA LYS A 214 -5.59 -13.62 5.62
C LYS A 214 -5.54 -12.17 6.06
N LEU A 215 -5.23 -11.24 5.15
CA LEU A 215 -5.22 -9.81 5.41
C LEU A 215 -6.60 -9.32 5.87
N TYR A 216 -7.67 -9.67 5.16
CA TYR A 216 -9.03 -9.26 5.51
C TYR A 216 -9.43 -9.78 6.90
N ALA A 217 -9.13 -11.04 7.20
CA ALA A 217 -9.36 -11.60 8.53
C ALA A 217 -8.59 -10.86 9.64
N GLU A 218 -7.30 -10.55 9.42
CA GLU A 218 -6.48 -9.75 10.34
C GLU A 218 -7.03 -8.33 10.55
N LEU A 219 -7.71 -7.77 9.54
CA LEU A 219 -8.33 -6.44 9.60
C LEU A 219 -9.74 -6.45 10.19
N GLY A 220 -10.25 -7.62 10.60
CA GLY A 220 -11.56 -7.77 11.23
C GLY A 220 -12.72 -7.98 10.27
N TYR A 221 -12.45 -8.26 8.99
CA TYR A 221 -13.50 -8.70 8.07
C TYR A 221 -13.90 -10.14 8.36
N ARG A 222 -15.20 -10.37 8.38
CA ARG A 222 -15.81 -11.67 8.52
C ARG A 222 -16.08 -12.27 7.14
N ARG A 223 -15.58 -13.47 6.89
CA ARG A 223 -15.96 -14.29 5.74
C ARG A 223 -17.42 -14.73 5.88
N LEU A 224 -18.20 -14.58 4.83
CA LEU A 224 -19.57 -15.03 4.74
C LEU A 224 -19.68 -16.35 3.93
N PRO A 225 -20.79 -17.10 4.03
CA PRO A 225 -20.92 -18.38 3.35
C PRO A 225 -21.19 -18.26 1.85
N GLU A 226 -21.59 -17.08 1.35
CA GLU A 226 -21.86 -16.89 -0.07
C GLU A 226 -20.61 -17.04 -0.93
N VAL A 227 -20.79 -17.71 -2.06
CA VAL A 227 -19.84 -17.78 -3.17
C VAL A 227 -20.58 -17.39 -4.44
N ARG A 228 -19.94 -16.61 -5.31
CA ARG A 228 -20.47 -16.30 -6.65
C ARG A 228 -19.48 -16.75 -7.72
N GLU A 229 -20.03 -17.29 -8.80
CA GLU A 229 -19.28 -17.59 -10.02
C GLU A 229 -19.43 -16.41 -10.99
N LEU A 230 -18.32 -15.95 -11.55
CA LEU A 230 -18.33 -14.84 -12.52
C LEU A 230 -18.46 -15.30 -13.97
N HIS A 231 -18.17 -16.58 -14.24
CA HIS A 231 -18.14 -17.15 -15.60
C HIS A 231 -17.29 -16.32 -16.59
N ASP A 232 -16.22 -15.73 -16.07
CA ASP A 232 -15.21 -14.96 -16.82
C ASP A 232 -14.14 -15.90 -17.40
N LYS A 233 -13.21 -15.35 -18.18
CA LYS A 233 -12.07 -16.07 -18.77
C LYS A 233 -11.19 -16.75 -17.72
N SER A 234 -11.20 -16.22 -16.50
CA SER A 234 -10.43 -16.73 -15.37
C SER A 234 -11.15 -17.85 -14.60
N ASN A 235 -12.39 -18.19 -14.98
CA ASN A 235 -13.30 -19.07 -14.23
C ASN A 235 -13.34 -18.72 -12.74
N THR A 236 -13.49 -17.43 -12.46
CA THR A 236 -13.40 -16.86 -11.13
C THR A 236 -14.60 -17.25 -10.27
N SER A 237 -14.31 -17.84 -9.12
CA SER A 237 -15.24 -18.00 -8.00
C SER A 237 -14.80 -17.06 -6.88
N GLU A 238 -15.71 -16.24 -6.34
CA GLU A 238 -15.38 -15.27 -5.29
C GLU A 238 -16.09 -15.55 -3.97
N ILE A 239 -15.39 -15.27 -2.87
CA ILE A 239 -15.88 -15.33 -1.49
C ILE A 239 -16.24 -13.92 -1.03
N HIS A 240 -17.38 -13.79 -0.34
CA HIS A 240 -17.84 -12.53 0.25
C HIS A 240 -17.26 -12.31 1.66
N PHE A 241 -16.79 -11.10 1.92
CA PHE A 241 -16.39 -10.61 3.24
C PHE A 241 -17.12 -9.31 3.60
N GLU A 242 -17.36 -9.09 4.89
CA GLU A 242 -17.91 -7.83 5.41
C GLU A 242 -17.27 -7.41 6.74
N LYS A 243 -17.34 -6.11 7.03
CA LYS A 243 -16.88 -5.53 8.29
C LYS A 243 -17.78 -4.36 8.67
N HIS A 244 -18.22 -4.35 9.93
CA HIS A 244 -18.82 -3.17 10.55
C HIS A 244 -17.73 -2.15 10.93
N LEU A 245 -17.98 -0.88 10.65
CA LEU A 245 -17.03 0.23 10.77
C LEU A 245 -17.07 0.94 12.12
#